data_AF-A0A6V7I324-F1
#
_entry.id   AF-A0A6V7I324-F1
#
_cell.length_a   1.000
_cell.length_b   1.000
_cell.length_c   1.000
_cell.angle_alpha   90.00
_cell.angle_beta   90.00
_cell.angle_gamma   90.00
#
_symmetry.space_group_name_H-M   'P 1'
#
loop_
_entity.id
_entity.type
_entity.pdbx_description
1 polymer ?
#
loop_
_entity_poly.entity_id
_entity_poly.type
_entity_poly.pdbx_seq_one_letter_code
_entity_poly.pdbx_strand_id
1 'polypeptide(L)'
;MNSIIVVAVVTSMFFLSVLLNKRNSTENPDNFDPNQDDSSLEEDFKDILAFIPLPEIQKLINNYFKYDKQLNDTRSFINDQKKFIFQALIEIPETWMFLKILQNLGLQNDHWGAKIKDFWTNLPKFEEERPPVASGGVTVMINKVLKRIPREELHIFLRDKKYYSMSFRMFLQTLRSPIFTDLCEKIEENAVLARHYYWAKQEEIEVILVVELLKKFYVYLTEEL
;
A
#
# COMPACT_ATOMS: atom_id res chain seq x y z
N MET A 1 2.95 -10.13 19.12
CA MET A 1 2.02 -9.73 18.05
C MET A 1 1.96 -10.85 17.03
N ASN A 2 0.88 -11.65 17.03
CA ASN A 2 0.75 -12.85 16.20
C ASN A 2 0.00 -12.53 14.89
N SER A 3 0.75 -12.50 13.79
CA SER A 3 0.42 -13.10 12.48
C SER A 3 -0.63 -12.51 11.51
N ILE A 4 -1.42 -11.45 11.74
CA ILE A 4 -2.35 -10.90 10.70
C ILE A 4 -2.20 -9.35 10.50
N ILE A 5 -1.55 -8.65 11.44
CA ILE A 5 -1.59 -7.20 11.72
C ILE A 5 -1.27 -6.26 10.54
N VAL A 6 -0.25 -6.51 9.72
CA VAL A 6 0.26 -5.44 8.82
C VAL A 6 -0.33 -5.49 7.41
N VAL A 7 -0.92 -6.63 7.05
CA VAL A 7 -1.48 -6.89 5.73
C VAL A 7 -2.49 -5.84 5.36
N ALA A 8 -3.35 -5.56 6.32
CA ALA A 8 -4.53 -4.84 6.03
C ALA A 8 -4.22 -3.37 5.96
N VAL A 9 -3.32 -2.79 6.74
CA VAL A 9 -3.17 -1.33 6.70
C VAL A 9 -2.50 -0.84 5.41
N VAL A 10 -1.55 -1.56 4.83
CA VAL A 10 -0.89 -1.06 3.60
C VAL A 10 -1.63 -1.47 2.32
N THR A 11 -2.39 -2.57 2.30
CA THR A 11 -3.29 -2.88 1.17
C THR A 11 -4.68 -2.26 1.29
N SER A 12 -5.23 -2.08 2.50
CA SER A 12 -6.52 -1.43 2.73
C SER A 12 -6.45 0.04 2.39
N MET A 13 -5.39 0.74 2.79
CA MET A 13 -5.25 2.17 2.51
C MET A 13 -4.96 2.49 1.04
N PHE A 14 -4.30 1.55 0.36
CA PHE A 14 -4.11 1.57 -1.08
C PHE A 14 -5.44 1.38 -1.85
N PHE A 15 -6.37 0.56 -1.34
CA PHE A 15 -7.70 0.37 -1.96
C PHE A 15 -8.77 1.36 -1.48
N LEU A 16 -8.63 1.94 -0.29
CA LEU A 16 -9.55 2.95 0.25
C LEU A 16 -9.48 4.24 -0.57
N SER A 17 -8.27 4.74 -0.83
CA SER A 17 -8.05 5.90 -1.69
C SER A 17 -8.71 5.73 -3.08
N VAL A 18 -8.62 4.54 -3.69
CA VAL A 18 -9.19 4.19 -5.01
C VAL A 18 -10.72 4.34 -5.06
N LEU A 19 -11.41 4.21 -3.94
CA LEU A 19 -12.86 4.07 -3.87
C LEU A 19 -13.59 5.24 -3.16
N LEU A 20 -12.86 6.17 -2.53
CA LEU A 20 -13.43 7.41 -1.96
C LEU A 20 -13.86 8.47 -2.98
N ASN A 21 -13.92 8.12 -4.27
CA ASN A 21 -14.48 8.91 -5.39
C ASN A 21 -15.98 9.29 -5.23
N LYS A 22 -16.55 9.19 -4.03
CA LYS A 22 -17.87 9.73 -3.72
C LYS A 22 -17.92 10.03 -2.23
N ARG A 23 -17.81 11.32 -1.90
CA ARG A 23 -18.57 12.05 -0.87
C ARG A 23 -17.68 12.99 -0.05
N ASN A 24 -17.72 14.25 -0.50
CA ASN A 24 -17.42 15.50 0.19
C ASN A 24 -16.12 16.20 -0.22
N SER A 25 -16.23 16.93 -1.34
CA SER A 25 -15.77 18.31 -1.35
C SER A 25 -16.36 19.04 -0.14
N THR A 26 -15.52 19.71 0.64
CA THR A 26 -15.59 21.15 1.01
C THR A 26 -14.94 21.35 2.39
N GLU A 27 -14.15 22.43 2.46
CA GLU A 27 -13.70 23.24 3.61
C GLU A 27 -12.33 22.94 4.25
N ASN A 28 -11.38 23.83 3.88
CA ASN A 28 -10.21 24.23 4.65
C ASN A 28 -10.65 24.91 5.97
N PRO A 29 -9.83 24.78 7.01
CA PRO A 29 -9.39 25.99 7.69
C PRO A 29 -7.87 26.02 7.80
N ASP A 30 -7.30 27.08 7.22
CA ASP A 30 -5.92 27.50 7.46
C ASP A 30 -5.69 27.74 8.95
N ASN A 31 -4.66 27.11 9.50
CA ASN A 31 -4.05 27.54 10.76
C ASN A 31 -2.53 27.46 10.55
N PHE A 32 -1.94 28.59 10.16
CA PHE A 32 -0.52 28.73 9.85
C PHE A 32 0.26 28.96 11.15
N ASP A 33 1.17 28.04 11.51
CA ASP A 33 2.19 28.22 12.55
C ASP A 33 3.54 28.51 11.86
N PRO A 34 4.15 29.70 12.07
CA PRO A 34 5.38 30.12 11.40
C PRO A 34 6.65 29.35 11.80
N ASN A 35 6.55 28.31 12.65
CA ASN A 35 7.66 27.40 12.99
C ASN A 35 7.52 25.99 12.40
N GLN A 36 6.52 25.73 11.54
CA GLN A 36 6.41 24.50 10.78
C GLN A 36 7.29 24.58 9.52
N ASP A 37 8.17 23.61 9.34
CA ASP A 37 8.72 23.29 8.02
C ASP A 37 7.54 22.94 7.09
N ASP A 38 7.46 23.60 5.93
CA ASP A 38 6.40 23.47 4.90
C ASP A 38 6.30 22.05 4.29
N SER A 39 7.03 21.06 4.82
CA SER A 39 6.96 19.65 4.45
C SER A 39 5.53 19.10 4.38
N SER A 40 5.25 18.36 3.31
CA SER A 40 4.01 17.61 3.14
C SER A 40 4.29 16.13 2.87
N LEU A 41 3.43 15.25 3.37
CA LEU A 41 3.56 13.81 3.12
C LEU A 41 3.42 13.47 1.62
N GLU A 42 2.71 14.31 0.86
CA GLU A 42 2.62 14.21 -0.60
C GLU A 42 3.98 14.40 -1.28
N GLU A 43 4.75 15.43 -0.89
CA GLU A 43 6.09 15.67 -1.41
C GLU A 43 7.06 14.59 -0.95
N ASP A 44 7.00 14.19 0.32
CA ASP A 44 7.82 13.11 0.85
C ASP A 44 7.62 11.81 0.05
N PHE A 45 6.37 11.44 -0.25
CA PHE A 45 6.08 10.24 -1.04
C PHE A 45 6.51 10.39 -2.50
N LYS A 46 6.37 11.57 -3.11
CA LYS A 46 6.88 11.83 -4.47
C LYS A 46 8.40 11.66 -4.54
N ASP A 47 9.12 12.22 -3.57
CA ASP A 47 10.57 12.11 -3.51
C ASP A 47 11.01 10.65 -3.30
N ILE A 48 10.34 9.92 -2.40
CA ILE A 48 10.59 8.48 -2.18
C ILE A 48 10.35 7.69 -3.48
N LEU A 49 9.26 7.97 -4.20
CA LEU A 49 8.97 7.31 -5.48
C LEU A 49 9.98 7.66 -6.57
N ALA A 50 10.68 8.79 -6.49
CA ALA A 50 11.69 9.15 -7.48
C ALA A 50 12.89 8.19 -7.48
N PHE A 51 13.15 7.49 -6.36
CA PHE A 51 14.15 6.41 -6.29
C PHE A 51 13.69 5.13 -7.00
N ILE A 52 12.40 4.99 -7.27
CA ILE A 52 11.83 3.80 -7.87
C ILE A 52 11.82 3.98 -9.40
N PRO A 53 12.49 3.11 -10.19
CA PRO A 53 12.44 3.18 -11.65
C PRO A 53 11.07 2.70 -12.16
N LEU A 54 10.04 3.55 -11.99
CA LEU A 54 8.63 3.24 -12.25
C LEU A 54 8.39 2.68 -13.66
N PRO A 55 8.96 3.24 -14.76
CA PRO A 55 8.73 2.68 -16.10
C PRO A 55 9.23 1.24 -16.25
N GLU A 56 10.39 0.92 -15.66
CA GLU A 56 10.97 -0.43 -15.72
C GLU A 56 10.18 -1.42 -14.87
N ILE A 57 9.78 -0.99 -13.66
CA ILE A 57 8.98 -1.79 -12.74
C ILE A 57 7.60 -2.04 -13.32
N GLN A 58 6.97 -1.04 -13.94
CA GLN A 58 5.67 -1.21 -14.61
C GLN A 58 5.79 -2.21 -15.77
N LYS A 59 6.82 -2.11 -16.60
CA LYS A 59 7.06 -3.09 -17.68
C LYS A 59 7.26 -4.51 -17.14
N LEU A 60 8.02 -4.65 -16.06
CA LEU A 60 8.24 -5.92 -15.38
C LEU A 60 6.91 -6.50 -14.87
N ILE A 61 6.15 -5.73 -14.10
CA ILE A 61 4.86 -6.16 -13.53
C ILE A 61 3.88 -6.53 -14.63
N ASN A 62 3.79 -5.72 -15.70
CA ASN A 62 2.94 -6.00 -16.85
C ASN A 62 3.29 -7.35 -17.49
N ASN A 63 4.57 -7.67 -17.69
CA ASN A 63 4.96 -8.97 -18.23
C ASN A 63 4.51 -10.13 -17.31
N TYR A 64 4.59 -9.96 -15.99
CA TYR A 64 4.12 -10.97 -15.04
C TYR A 64 2.59 -11.15 -15.08
N PHE A 65 1.80 -10.06 -15.06
CA PHE A 65 0.34 -10.17 -15.20
C PHE A 65 -0.11 -10.68 -16.57
N LYS A 66 0.72 -10.47 -17.60
CA LYS A 66 0.44 -10.92 -18.95
C LYS A 66 0.68 -12.42 -19.11
N TYR A 67 1.73 -12.99 -18.51
CA TYR A 67 2.17 -14.35 -18.86
C TYR A 67 2.29 -15.32 -17.68
N ASP A 68 2.29 -14.84 -16.44
CA ASP A 68 2.36 -15.69 -15.26
C ASP A 68 0.94 -16.08 -14.80
N LYS A 69 0.64 -17.38 -14.85
CA LYS A 69 -0.68 -17.92 -14.50
C LYS A 69 -1.04 -17.61 -13.04
N GLN A 70 -0.08 -17.71 -12.12
CA GLN A 70 -0.32 -17.49 -10.69
C GLN A 70 -0.74 -16.04 -10.41
N LEU A 71 -0.16 -15.08 -11.15
CA LEU A 71 -0.56 -13.68 -11.09
C LEU A 71 -1.95 -13.45 -11.70
N ASN A 72 -2.30 -14.17 -12.76
CA ASN A 72 -3.64 -14.12 -13.31
C ASN A 72 -4.69 -14.64 -12.32
N ASP A 73 -4.42 -15.76 -11.65
CA ASP A 73 -5.31 -16.35 -10.65
C ASP A 73 -5.47 -15.36 -9.46
N THR A 74 -4.36 -14.75 -9.02
CA THR A 74 -4.36 -13.68 -8.01
C THR A 74 -5.19 -12.47 -8.43
N ARG A 75 -5.09 -12.03 -9.69
CA ARG A 75 -5.91 -10.95 -10.23
C ARG A 75 -7.39 -11.30 -10.24
N SER A 76 -7.76 -12.51 -10.64
CA SER A 76 -9.14 -12.98 -10.66
C SER A 76 -9.73 -12.94 -9.26
N PHE A 77 -9.02 -13.55 -8.30
CA PHE A 77 -9.41 -13.53 -6.89
C PHE A 77 -9.63 -12.10 -6.38
N ILE A 78 -8.67 -11.19 -6.58
CA ILE A 78 -8.80 -9.80 -6.13
C ILE A 78 -10.00 -9.12 -6.79
N ASN A 79 -10.22 -9.31 -8.10
CA ASN A 79 -11.35 -8.71 -8.78
C ASN A 79 -12.71 -9.16 -8.24
N ASP A 80 -12.81 -10.43 -7.83
CA ASP A 80 -14.03 -11.00 -7.28
C ASP A 80 -14.26 -10.57 -5.83
N GLN A 81 -13.19 -10.49 -5.03
CA GLN A 81 -13.27 -10.24 -3.59
C GLN A 81 -13.18 -8.76 -3.19
N LYS A 82 -12.57 -7.88 -4.01
CA LYS A 82 -12.23 -6.50 -3.63
C LYS A 82 -13.40 -5.67 -3.10
N LYS A 83 -14.62 -5.85 -3.62
CA LYS A 83 -15.79 -5.09 -3.17
C LYS A 83 -16.18 -5.42 -1.73
N PHE A 84 -16.06 -6.68 -1.33
CA PHE A 84 -16.42 -7.15 0.01
C PHE A 84 -15.33 -6.77 1.02
N ILE A 85 -14.07 -6.92 0.63
CA ILE A 85 -12.92 -6.46 1.40
C ILE A 85 -13.02 -4.95 1.64
N PHE A 86 -13.30 -4.17 0.59
CA PHE A 86 -13.50 -2.73 0.72
C PHE A 86 -14.64 -2.36 1.65
N GLN A 87 -15.81 -2.98 1.50
CA GLN A 87 -16.97 -2.71 2.34
C GLN A 87 -16.65 -2.97 3.82
N ALA A 88 -15.99 -4.08 4.14
CA ALA A 88 -15.60 -4.39 5.50
C ALA A 88 -14.58 -3.39 6.08
N LEU A 89 -13.70 -2.82 5.26
CA LEU A 89 -12.72 -1.82 5.69
C LEU A 89 -13.33 -0.46 6.00
N ILE A 90 -14.29 0.01 5.18
CA ILE A 90 -14.95 1.30 5.43
C ILE A 90 -15.91 1.27 6.63
N GLU A 91 -16.32 0.07 7.06
CA GLU A 91 -17.14 -0.13 8.25
C GLU A 91 -16.33 -0.05 9.55
N ILE A 92 -14.99 -0.10 9.49
CA ILE A 92 -14.10 0.07 10.62
C ILE A 92 -13.85 1.57 10.85
N PRO A 93 -14.28 2.17 11.97
CA PRO A 93 -14.13 3.61 12.23
C PRO A 93 -12.67 4.10 12.19
N GLU A 94 -11.75 3.29 12.72
CA GLU A 94 -10.31 3.58 12.79
C GLU A 94 -9.71 3.78 11.40
N THR A 95 -10.30 3.18 10.36
CA THR A 95 -9.92 3.39 8.96
C THR A 95 -10.03 4.86 8.58
N TRP A 96 -11.15 5.50 8.92
CA TRP A 96 -11.41 6.90 8.60
C TRP A 96 -10.55 7.83 9.45
N MET A 97 -10.34 7.49 10.71
CA MET A 97 -9.47 8.24 11.60
C MET A 97 -8.04 8.27 11.04
N PHE A 98 -7.51 7.11 10.64
CA PHE A 98 -6.17 7.02 10.10
C PHE A 98 -6.05 7.73 8.74
N LEU A 99 -7.02 7.60 7.83
CA LEU A 99 -7.07 8.36 6.57
C LEU A 99 -7.10 9.88 6.80
N LYS A 100 -7.84 10.34 7.81
CA LYS A 100 -7.92 11.75 8.17
C LYS A 100 -6.57 12.26 8.70
N ILE A 101 -5.85 11.45 9.48
CA ILE A 101 -4.50 11.80 9.90
C ILE A 101 -3.58 11.96 8.69
N LEU A 102 -3.58 11.01 7.74
CA LEU A 102 -2.75 11.15 6.52
C LEU A 102 -3.10 12.40 5.72
N GLN A 103 -4.39 12.72 5.60
CA GLN A 103 -4.85 13.94 4.93
C GLN A 103 -4.34 15.20 5.64
N ASN A 104 -4.39 15.23 6.97
CA ASN A 104 -3.90 16.34 7.78
C ASN A 104 -2.37 16.48 7.70
N LEU A 105 -1.65 15.40 7.39
CA LEU A 105 -0.21 15.43 7.06
C LEU A 105 0.07 15.85 5.61
N GLY A 106 -0.94 16.29 4.87
CA GLY A 106 -0.82 16.79 3.50
C GLY A 106 -0.90 15.72 2.42
N LEU A 107 -1.25 14.47 2.75
CA LEU A 107 -1.41 13.43 1.73
C LEU A 107 -2.72 13.61 0.95
N GLN A 108 -2.61 13.65 -0.37
CA GLN A 108 -3.78 13.71 -1.25
C GLN A 108 -4.37 12.31 -1.47
N ASN A 109 -5.13 11.81 -0.50
CA ASN A 109 -5.69 10.46 -0.53
C ASN A 109 -6.37 10.14 -1.87
N ASP A 110 -7.18 11.04 -2.42
CA ASP A 110 -7.89 10.81 -3.69
C ASP A 110 -6.96 10.66 -4.90
N HIS A 111 -5.87 11.44 -4.93
CA HIS A 111 -4.87 11.39 -6.00
C HIS A 111 -4.17 10.04 -6.05
N TRP A 112 -3.74 9.52 -4.90
CA TRP A 112 -3.12 8.18 -4.79
C TRP A 112 -4.09 7.08 -5.17
N GLY A 113 -5.35 7.25 -4.78
CA GLY A 113 -6.43 6.36 -5.15
C GLY A 113 -6.63 6.24 -6.65
N ALA A 114 -6.74 7.38 -7.32
CA ALA A 114 -6.88 7.41 -8.77
C ALA A 114 -5.71 6.72 -9.49
N LYS A 115 -4.47 6.96 -9.03
CA LYS A 115 -3.27 6.32 -9.60
C LYS A 115 -3.29 4.79 -9.48
N ILE A 116 -3.69 4.28 -8.32
CA ILE A 116 -3.75 2.82 -8.09
C ILE A 116 -4.87 2.20 -8.92
N LYS A 117 -6.02 2.88 -9.00
CA LYS A 117 -7.14 2.45 -9.84
C LYS A 117 -6.70 2.33 -11.29
N ASP A 118 -6.07 3.39 -11.80
CA ASP A 118 -5.59 3.47 -13.17
C ASP A 118 -4.57 2.35 -13.46
N PHE A 119 -3.59 2.17 -12.56
CA PHE A 119 -2.64 1.08 -12.64
C PHE A 119 -3.32 -0.29 -12.72
N TRP A 120 -4.27 -0.57 -11.82
CA TRP A 120 -4.99 -1.86 -11.78
C TRP A 120 -5.84 -2.09 -13.03
N THR A 121 -6.53 -1.06 -13.54
CA THR A 121 -7.38 -1.16 -14.74
C THR A 121 -6.56 -1.32 -16.02
N ASN A 122 -5.33 -0.81 -16.04
CA ASN A 122 -4.43 -0.86 -17.19
C ASN A 122 -3.53 -2.11 -17.19
N LEU A 123 -3.71 -3.05 -16.26
CA LEU A 123 -2.97 -4.32 -16.28
C LEU A 123 -3.31 -5.11 -17.57
N PRO A 124 -2.29 -5.69 -18.25
CA PRO A 124 -2.51 -6.41 -19.50
C PRO A 124 -3.32 -7.68 -19.28
N LYS A 125 -4.14 -8.07 -20.26
CA LYS A 125 -4.85 -9.36 -20.22
C LYS A 125 -3.85 -10.52 -20.19
N PHE A 126 -4.25 -11.61 -19.54
CA PHE A 126 -3.43 -12.81 -19.51
C PHE A 126 -3.41 -13.48 -20.89
N GLU A 127 -2.25 -13.97 -21.28
CA GLU A 127 -1.96 -14.70 -22.51
C GLU A 127 -1.23 -16.00 -22.14
N GLU A 128 -1.63 -17.12 -22.76
CA GLU A 128 -1.07 -18.43 -22.46
C GLU A 128 0.38 -18.61 -22.96
N GLU A 129 0.82 -17.76 -23.90
CA GLU A 129 2.19 -17.79 -24.42
C GLU A 129 3.19 -17.37 -23.32
N ARG A 130 4.13 -18.25 -22.98
CA ARG A 130 5.06 -18.03 -21.86
C ARG A 130 6.45 -17.64 -22.33
N PRO A 131 6.81 -16.35 -22.40
CA PRO A 131 8.21 -15.99 -22.48
C PRO A 131 8.94 -16.43 -21.20
N PRO A 132 10.20 -16.90 -21.27
CA PRO A 132 10.98 -17.32 -20.10
C PRO A 132 11.12 -16.22 -19.01
N VAL A 133 10.93 -14.97 -19.42
CA VAL A 133 11.14 -13.76 -18.62
C VAL A 133 10.10 -13.58 -17.49
N ALA A 134 8.90 -14.15 -17.65
CA ALA A 134 7.76 -13.98 -16.74
C ALA A 134 7.30 -15.35 -16.21
N SER A 135 8.08 -15.89 -15.27
CA SER A 135 7.79 -17.13 -14.54
C SER A 135 8.25 -17.02 -13.09
N GLY A 136 7.64 -17.85 -12.23
CA GLY A 136 8.00 -17.99 -10.82
C GLY A 136 7.16 -17.13 -9.86
N GLY A 137 6.00 -16.63 -10.30
CA GLY A 137 5.01 -16.01 -9.42
C GLY A 137 5.42 -14.64 -8.88
N VAL A 138 4.62 -14.15 -7.92
CA VAL A 138 4.82 -12.90 -7.18
C VAL A 138 6.15 -12.92 -6.46
N THR A 139 6.62 -14.07 -5.96
CA THR A 139 7.94 -14.15 -5.30
C THR A 139 9.07 -13.70 -6.22
N VAL A 140 9.17 -14.29 -7.41
CA VAL A 140 10.23 -13.93 -8.36
C VAL A 140 10.02 -12.51 -8.89
N MET A 141 8.77 -12.10 -9.10
CA MET A 141 8.43 -10.72 -9.49
C MET A 141 8.91 -9.69 -8.46
N ILE A 142 8.55 -9.84 -7.19
CA ILE A 142 8.95 -8.95 -6.08
C ILE A 142 10.48 -8.91 -5.98
N ASN A 143 11.15 -10.06 -6.04
CA ASN A 143 12.61 -10.09 -6.00
C ASN A 143 13.25 -9.33 -7.16
N LYS A 144 12.67 -9.41 -8.37
CA LYS A 144 13.12 -8.63 -9.52
C LYS A 144 12.85 -7.13 -9.35
N VAL A 145 11.74 -6.74 -8.72
CA VAL A 145 11.45 -5.33 -8.38
C VAL A 145 12.45 -4.81 -7.35
N LEU A 146 12.63 -5.52 -6.23
CA LEU A 146 13.53 -5.11 -5.14
C LEU A 146 14.99 -4.96 -5.60
N LYS A 147 15.43 -5.77 -6.58
CA LYS A 147 16.78 -5.65 -7.17
C LYS A 147 16.99 -4.39 -8.01
N ARG A 148 15.93 -3.71 -8.44
CA ARG A 148 15.99 -2.47 -9.23
C ARG A 148 15.91 -1.21 -8.38
N ILE A 149 15.53 -1.35 -7.12
CA ILE A 149 15.43 -0.22 -6.20
C ILE A 149 16.83 0.01 -5.59
N PRO A 150 17.37 1.24 -5.64
CA PRO A 150 18.61 1.61 -4.97
C PRO A 150 18.39 1.66 -3.46
N ARG A 151 18.48 0.49 -2.80
CA ARG A 151 18.04 0.28 -1.40
C ARG A 151 18.86 1.07 -0.39
N GLU A 152 20.17 1.18 -0.59
CA GLU A 152 21.05 1.90 0.34
C GLU A 152 20.80 3.41 0.25
N GLU A 153 20.72 3.93 -0.98
CA GLU A 153 20.42 5.34 -1.23
C GLU A 153 19.02 5.71 -0.70
N LEU A 154 18.03 4.83 -0.93
CA LEU A 154 16.69 5.01 -0.38
C LEU A 154 16.69 4.96 1.15
N HIS A 155 17.46 4.07 1.78
CA HIS A 155 17.58 4.01 3.24
C HIS A 155 18.15 5.31 3.82
N ILE A 156 19.24 5.82 3.23
CA ILE A 156 19.84 7.10 3.61
C ILE A 156 18.80 8.22 3.47
N PHE A 157 18.11 8.28 2.34
CA PHE A 157 17.09 9.29 2.08
C PHE A 157 15.93 9.24 3.08
N LEU A 158 15.44 8.04 3.43
CA LEU A 158 14.39 7.87 4.43
C LEU A 158 14.86 8.30 5.83
N ARG A 159 16.13 8.10 6.17
CA ARG A 159 16.71 8.62 7.42
C ARG A 159 16.73 10.14 7.41
N ASP A 160 17.15 10.77 6.32
CA ASP A 160 17.13 12.23 6.18
C ASP A 160 15.71 12.78 6.34
N LYS A 161 14.72 12.18 5.66
CA LYS A 161 13.30 12.54 5.84
C LYS A 161 12.84 12.36 7.29
N LYS A 162 13.27 11.30 7.99
CA LYS A 162 12.98 11.11 9.42
C LYS A 162 13.60 12.20 10.31
N TYR A 163 14.69 12.86 9.91
CA TYR A 163 15.26 13.95 10.71
C TYR A 163 14.69 15.32 10.33
N TYR A 164 14.49 15.54 9.03
CA TYR A 164 14.27 16.88 8.48
C TYR A 164 12.84 17.15 8.01
N SER A 165 12.02 16.15 7.67
CA SER A 165 10.61 16.36 7.32
C SER A 165 9.73 16.20 8.55
N MET A 166 9.01 17.26 8.93
CA MET A 166 8.02 17.18 10.00
C MET A 166 6.90 16.20 9.64
N SER A 167 6.34 16.30 8.44
CA SER A 167 5.23 15.45 7.99
C SER A 167 5.61 13.97 7.94
N PHE A 168 6.82 13.63 7.48
CA PHE A 168 7.30 12.26 7.48
C PHE A 168 7.53 11.72 8.90
N ARG A 169 8.09 12.52 9.82
CA ARG A 169 8.22 12.13 11.23
C ARG A 169 6.87 11.83 11.87
N MET A 170 5.88 12.71 11.65
CA MET A 170 4.53 12.53 12.17
C MET A 170 3.86 11.30 11.58
N PHE A 171 4.11 10.99 10.31
CA PHE A 171 3.67 9.73 9.71
C PHE A 171 4.27 8.52 10.44
N LEU A 172 5.59 8.49 10.67
CA LEU A 172 6.25 7.40 11.41
C LEU A 172 5.75 7.28 12.86
N GLN A 173 5.43 8.40 13.52
CA GLN A 173 4.80 8.39 14.85
C GLN A 173 3.37 7.85 14.79
N THR A 174 2.62 8.19 13.76
CA THR A 174 1.25 7.68 13.55
C THR A 174 1.26 6.16 13.38
N LEU A 175 2.22 5.59 12.64
CA LEU A 175 2.39 4.14 12.51
C LEU A 175 2.71 3.42 13.84
N ARG A 176 3.28 4.13 14.81
CA ARG A 176 3.56 3.63 16.17
C ARG A 176 2.43 3.96 17.16
N SER A 177 1.37 4.62 16.71
CA SER A 177 0.32 5.11 17.60
C SER A 177 -0.67 4.00 17.99
N PRO A 178 -1.39 4.19 19.12
CA PRO A 178 -2.53 3.34 19.46
C PRO A 178 -3.59 3.29 18.35
N ILE A 179 -3.87 4.41 17.69
CA ILE A 179 -4.86 4.47 16.59
C ILE A 179 -4.53 3.48 15.46
N PHE A 180 -3.25 3.40 15.07
CA PHE A 180 -2.82 2.45 14.05
C PHE A 180 -2.86 1.00 14.56
N THR A 181 -2.53 0.79 15.83
CA THR A 181 -2.58 -0.53 16.47
C THR A 181 -4.04 -1.02 16.52
N ASP A 182 -4.95 -0.20 17.00
CA ASP A 182 -6.40 -0.46 17.06
C ASP A 182 -6.96 -0.76 15.67
N LEU A 183 -6.58 0.03 14.65
CA LEU A 183 -6.95 -0.25 13.26
C LEU A 183 -6.51 -1.64 12.82
N CYS A 184 -5.26 -2.02 13.11
CA CYS A 184 -4.77 -3.35 12.75
C CYS A 184 -5.59 -4.43 13.45
N GLU A 185 -5.79 -4.32 14.77
CA GLU A 185 -6.56 -5.27 15.56
C GLU A 185 -8.00 -5.42 15.04
N LYS A 186 -8.68 -4.31 14.74
CA LYS A 186 -10.05 -4.33 14.20
C LYS A 186 -10.14 -5.02 12.86
N ILE A 187 -9.09 -4.91 12.04
CA ILE A 187 -9.06 -5.64 10.79
C ILE A 187 -8.85 -7.15 11.05
N GLU A 188 -7.96 -7.53 11.96
CA GLU A 188 -7.77 -8.95 12.31
C GLU A 188 -9.05 -9.59 12.87
N GLU A 189 -9.77 -8.84 13.70
CA GLU A 189 -11.03 -9.26 14.33
C GLU A 189 -12.20 -9.31 13.33
N ASN A 190 -12.09 -8.65 12.18
CA ASN A 190 -13.16 -8.57 11.20
C ASN A 190 -13.39 -9.93 10.50
N ALA A 191 -14.52 -10.56 10.79
CA ALA A 191 -14.85 -11.88 10.28
C ALA A 191 -14.94 -11.97 8.74
N VAL A 192 -15.30 -10.88 8.05
CA VAL A 192 -15.34 -10.84 6.58
C VAL A 192 -13.91 -10.85 6.03
N LEU A 193 -13.05 -9.99 6.57
CA LEU A 193 -11.64 -9.90 6.15
C LEU A 193 -10.88 -11.20 6.46
N ALA A 194 -11.09 -11.76 7.66
CA ALA A 194 -10.52 -13.06 8.04
C ALA A 194 -10.94 -14.18 7.08
N ARG A 195 -12.20 -14.18 6.63
CA ARG A 195 -12.72 -15.16 5.67
C ARG A 195 -12.06 -15.03 4.30
N HIS A 196 -11.93 -13.81 3.76
CA HIS A 196 -11.26 -13.61 2.47
C HIS A 196 -9.77 -13.97 2.54
N TYR A 197 -9.11 -13.68 3.66
CA TYR A 197 -7.73 -14.14 3.90
C TYR A 197 -7.63 -15.67 3.92
N TYR A 198 -8.58 -16.34 4.57
CA TYR A 198 -8.65 -17.80 4.57
C TYR A 198 -8.85 -18.37 3.16
N TRP A 199 -9.74 -17.82 2.34
CA TRP A 199 -9.94 -18.26 0.96
C TRP A 199 -8.70 -18.07 0.09
N ALA A 200 -8.04 -16.91 0.20
CA ALA A 200 -6.78 -16.67 -0.49
C ALA A 200 -5.72 -17.74 -0.11
N LYS A 201 -5.69 -18.16 1.16
CA LYS A 201 -4.80 -19.22 1.62
C LYS A 201 -5.14 -20.61 1.05
N GLN A 202 -6.41 -20.95 0.98
CA GLN A 202 -6.85 -22.23 0.43
C GLN A 202 -6.57 -22.36 -1.07
N GLU A 203 -6.69 -21.25 -1.79
CA GLU A 203 -6.44 -21.18 -3.23
C GLU A 203 -4.95 -20.94 -3.57
N GLU A 204 -4.05 -21.01 -2.59
CA GLU A 204 -2.61 -20.74 -2.74
C GLU A 204 -2.31 -19.39 -3.44
N ILE A 205 -3.21 -18.43 -3.25
CA ILE A 205 -3.10 -17.09 -3.81
C ILE A 205 -2.00 -16.33 -3.09
N GLU A 206 -1.12 -15.69 -3.85
CA GLU A 206 0.09 -15.04 -3.34
C GLU A 206 -0.17 -13.74 -2.54
N VAL A 207 -1.43 -13.45 -2.21
CA VAL A 207 -1.81 -12.38 -1.27
C VAL A 207 -1.04 -12.56 0.05
N ILE A 208 -0.79 -13.80 0.52
CA ILE A 208 0.00 -14.09 1.73
C ILE A 208 1.44 -13.61 1.64
N LEU A 209 2.05 -13.61 0.46
CA LEU A 209 3.41 -13.11 0.33
C LEU A 209 3.44 -11.58 0.39
N VAL A 210 2.46 -10.92 -0.23
CA VAL A 210 2.32 -9.45 -0.17
C VAL A 210 2.09 -9.01 1.27
N VAL A 211 1.19 -9.70 1.97
CA VAL A 211 0.96 -9.63 3.43
C VAL A 211 2.28 -9.62 4.22
N GLU A 212 3.16 -10.58 3.97
CA GLU A 212 4.44 -10.72 4.68
C GLU A 212 5.44 -9.62 4.32
N LEU A 213 5.47 -9.19 3.07
CA LEU A 213 6.31 -8.08 2.64
C LEU A 213 5.90 -6.79 3.36
N LEU A 214 4.60 -6.53 3.46
CA LEU A 214 4.08 -5.36 4.16
C LEU A 214 4.47 -5.37 5.64
N LYS A 215 4.40 -6.55 6.30
CA LYS A 215 4.90 -6.74 7.68
C LYS A 215 6.34 -6.30 7.83
N LYS A 216 7.22 -6.78 6.95
CA LYS A 216 8.64 -6.43 6.97
C LYS A 216 8.84 -4.93 6.75
N PHE A 217 8.07 -4.32 5.86
CA PHE A 217 8.16 -2.89 5.60
C PHE A 217 7.70 -2.04 6.78
N TYR A 218 6.61 -2.42 7.45
CA TYR A 218 6.17 -1.76 8.68
C TYR A 218 7.24 -1.82 9.76
N VAL A 219 7.78 -3.01 10.05
CA VAL A 219 8.85 -3.20 11.04
C VAL A 219 10.05 -2.35 10.68
N TYR A 220 10.46 -2.33 9.41
CA TYR A 220 11.54 -1.47 8.96
C TYR A 220 11.26 0.02 9.26
N LEU A 221 10.07 0.52 8.93
CA LEU A 221 9.70 1.93 9.17
C LEU A 221 9.59 2.29 10.67
N THR A 222 9.15 1.35 11.51
CA THR A 222 8.86 1.63 12.93
C THR A 222 10.00 1.24 13.87
N GLU A 223 10.90 0.34 13.49
CA GLU A 223 11.95 -0.19 14.36
C GLU A 223 13.37 0.07 13.81
N GLU A 224 13.57 -0.01 12.49
CA GLU A 224 14.91 0.04 11.88
C GLU A 224 15.27 1.44 11.32
N LEU A 225 14.26 2.24 10.98
CA LEU A 225 14.39 3.61 10.50
C LEU A 225 14.47 4.60 11.65
#